data_AF-A0AA43AMV3-F1
#
_entry.id   AF-A0AA43AMV3-F1
#
_cell.length_a   1.000
_cell.length_b   1.000
_cell.length_c   1.000
_cell.angle_alpha   90.00
_cell.angle_beta   90.00
_cell.angle_gamma   90.00
#
_symmetry.space_group_name_H-M   'P 1'
#
loop_
_entity.id
_entity.type
_entity.pdbx_description
1 polymer ?
#
loop_
_entity_poly.entity_id
_entity_poly.type
_entity_poly.pdbx_seq_one_letter_code
_entity_poly.pdbx_strand_id
1 'polypeptide(L)'
;MKDNLQLLLSHLGRTFLFGLMMALPPALAWLDIHWLGNAVGEWSLVELTQEGFLVASVAAFVRLALRRADDRAFAVLAAALFACMLLREMDEALDLIAHGFWKYPVAVLIIGSLAWASRDWRRAMPALVRFLVSRPGTVMTIGLVLLLFYSRLIGMTSLWTGLLGDQYIRVFKNTIEETTELLGYTFILAASVGYVAQRVREPLTARKRAVHEAAGMQQRPL
;
A
#
# COMPACT_ATOMS: atom_id res chain seq x y z
N MET A 1 34.38 15.85 1.02
CA MET A 1 34.06 15.59 -0.41
C MET A 1 33.48 14.20 -0.66
N LYS A 2 34.09 13.11 -0.16
CA LYS A 2 33.55 11.74 -0.32
C LYS A 2 32.16 11.55 0.29
N ASP A 3 31.90 12.10 1.47
CA ASP A 3 30.60 12.02 2.14
C ASP A 3 29.48 12.76 1.39
N ASN A 4 29.81 13.94 0.85
CA ASN A 4 28.89 14.71 0.01
C ASN A 4 28.57 13.96 -1.31
N LEU A 5 29.56 13.30 -1.90
CA LEU A 5 29.36 12.51 -3.12
C LEU A 5 28.47 11.28 -2.85
N GLN A 6 28.69 10.56 -1.74
CA GLN A 6 27.84 9.44 -1.34
C GLN A 6 26.40 9.87 -1.07
N LEU A 7 26.22 11.03 -0.42
CA LEU A 7 24.91 11.63 -0.20
C LEU A 7 24.22 11.92 -1.55
N LEU A 8 24.91 12.62 -2.46
CA LEU A 8 24.38 12.93 -3.79
C LEU A 8 24.01 11.66 -4.59
N LEU A 9 24.87 10.65 -4.59
CA LEU A 9 24.59 9.36 -5.25
C LEU A 9 23.37 8.66 -4.64
N SER A 10 23.23 8.70 -3.32
CA SER A 10 22.07 8.13 -2.62
C SER A 10 20.77 8.87 -2.95
N HIS A 11 20.83 10.20 -3.07
CA HIS A 11 19.70 10.99 -3.52
C HIS A 11 19.34 10.71 -4.98
N LEU A 12 20.33 10.66 -5.87
CA LEU A 12 20.12 10.35 -7.28
C LEU A 12 19.49 8.97 -7.46
N GLY A 13 19.98 7.96 -6.74
CA GLY A 13 19.40 6.62 -6.75
C GLY A 13 17.95 6.58 -6.25
N ARG A 14 17.62 7.34 -5.20
CA ARG A 14 16.24 7.46 -4.72
C ARG A 14 15.33 8.16 -5.73
N THR A 15 15.80 9.25 -6.33
CA THR A 15 15.05 9.96 -7.37
C THR A 15 14.80 9.07 -8.58
N PHE A 16 15.81 8.31 -9.01
CA PHE A 16 15.66 7.34 -10.09
C PHE A 16 14.63 6.26 -9.76
N LEU A 17 14.65 5.72 -8.53
CA LEU A 17 13.65 4.76 -8.07
C LEU A 17 12.23 5.34 -8.10
N PHE A 18 12.04 6.58 -7.63
CA PHE A 18 10.73 7.25 -7.72
C PHE A 18 10.31 7.49 -9.18
N GLY A 19 11.25 7.82 -10.06
CA GLY A 19 11.00 7.91 -11.50
C GLY A 19 10.49 6.59 -12.08
N LEU A 20 11.10 5.46 -11.70
CA LEU A 20 10.66 4.14 -12.13
C LEU A 20 9.27 3.79 -11.58
N MET A 21 8.99 4.11 -10.31
CA MET A 21 7.67 3.92 -9.71
C MET A 21 6.59 4.71 -10.45
N MET A 22 6.90 5.94 -10.88
CA MET A 22 5.98 6.78 -11.65
C MET A 22 5.79 6.32 -13.09
N ALA A 23 6.85 5.78 -13.71
CA ALA A 23 6.81 5.29 -15.08
C ALA A 23 6.11 3.93 -15.22
N LEU A 24 6.05 3.14 -14.14
CA LEU A 24 5.51 1.78 -14.19
C LEU A 24 4.03 1.75 -14.62
N PRO A 25 3.08 2.49 -14.01
CA PRO A 25 1.68 2.44 -14.45
C PRO A 25 1.44 2.80 -15.91
N PRO A 26 1.93 3.94 -16.45
CA PRO A 26 1.72 4.26 -17.86
C PRO A 26 2.45 3.30 -18.80
N ALA A 27 3.59 2.72 -18.39
CA ALA A 27 4.27 1.71 -19.20
C ALA A 27 3.45 0.42 -19.31
N LEU A 28 2.83 -0.04 -18.21
CA LEU A 28 1.96 -1.21 -18.24
C LEU A 28 0.68 -0.95 -19.04
N ALA A 29 0.04 0.20 -18.87
CA ALA A 29 -1.12 0.58 -19.68
C ALA A 29 -0.77 0.68 -21.17
N TRP A 30 0.41 1.19 -21.52
CA TRP A 30 0.87 1.20 -22.91
C TRP A 30 1.01 -0.22 -23.48
N LEU A 31 1.54 -1.16 -22.69
CA LEU A 31 1.62 -2.58 -23.08
C LEU A 31 0.23 -3.21 -23.21
N ASP A 32 -0.69 -2.94 -22.28
CA ASP A 32 -2.07 -3.43 -22.36
C ASP A 32 -2.76 -2.99 -23.66
N ILE A 33 -2.59 -1.73 -24.04
CA ILE A 33 -3.20 -1.16 -25.25
C ILE A 33 -2.56 -1.73 -26.53
N HIS A 34 -1.22 -1.81 -26.60
CA HIS A 34 -0.52 -2.11 -27.84
C HIS A 34 -0.23 -3.60 -28.05
N TRP A 35 -0.13 -4.40 -26.98
CA TRP A 35 0.18 -5.83 -27.07
C TRP A 35 -1.03 -6.71 -26.77
N LEU A 36 -1.78 -6.41 -25.72
CA LEU A 36 -2.92 -7.25 -25.32
C LEU A 36 -4.22 -6.84 -26.01
N GLY A 37 -4.34 -5.58 -26.45
CA GLY A 37 -5.51 -5.06 -27.15
C GLY A 37 -6.78 -5.04 -26.28
N ASN A 38 -6.64 -5.20 -24.96
CA ASN A 38 -7.73 -5.28 -23.99
C ASN A 38 -8.12 -3.90 -23.41
N ALA A 39 -7.38 -2.84 -23.79
CA ALA A 39 -7.65 -1.46 -23.41
C ALA A 39 -7.79 -1.24 -21.88
N VAL A 40 -6.98 -1.96 -21.10
CA VAL A 40 -7.02 -1.96 -19.62
C VAL A 40 -8.39 -2.41 -19.10
N GLY A 41 -8.74 -3.67 -19.39
CA GLY A 41 -9.90 -4.36 -18.81
C GLY A 41 -9.47 -5.45 -17.82
N GLU A 42 -10.44 -6.28 -17.41
CA GLU A 42 -10.41 -7.27 -16.31
C GLU A 42 -9.25 -8.30 -16.30
N TRP A 43 -8.48 -8.36 -17.39
CA TRP A 43 -7.34 -9.27 -17.55
C TRP A 43 -6.12 -8.51 -18.07
N SER A 44 -5.92 -7.30 -17.53
CA SER A 44 -4.82 -6.41 -17.90
C SER A 44 -3.58 -6.66 -17.06
N LEU A 45 -2.41 -6.32 -17.62
CA LEU A 45 -1.16 -6.29 -16.88
C LEU A 45 -1.22 -5.28 -15.74
N VAL A 46 -1.95 -4.18 -15.92
CA VAL A 46 -2.22 -3.22 -14.86
C VAL A 46 -2.87 -3.93 -13.67
N GLU A 47 -4.05 -4.53 -13.84
CA GLU A 47 -4.78 -5.20 -12.75
C GLU A 47 -3.99 -6.36 -12.13
N LEU A 48 -3.39 -7.23 -12.95
CA LEU A 48 -2.55 -8.32 -12.45
C LEU A 48 -1.38 -7.80 -11.59
N THR A 49 -0.82 -6.65 -11.96
CA THR A 49 0.24 -6.01 -11.17
C THR A 49 -0.31 -5.40 -9.88
N GLN A 50 -1.50 -4.81 -9.90
CA GLN A 50 -2.19 -4.31 -8.71
C GLN A 50 -2.40 -5.44 -7.69
N GLU A 51 -2.95 -6.58 -8.14
CA GLU A 51 -3.14 -7.79 -7.32
C GLU A 51 -1.81 -8.28 -6.74
N GLY A 52 -0.78 -8.40 -7.59
CA GLY A 52 0.56 -8.81 -7.17
C GLY A 52 1.16 -7.88 -6.10
N PHE A 53 0.95 -6.57 -6.22
CA PHE A 53 1.41 -5.57 -5.26
C PHE A 53 0.68 -5.69 -3.92
N LEU A 54 -0.62 -5.97 -3.96
CA LEU A 54 -1.42 -6.23 -2.77
C LEU A 54 -0.99 -7.52 -2.07
N VAL A 55 -0.82 -8.63 -2.81
CA VAL A 55 -0.31 -9.90 -2.26
C VAL A 55 1.05 -9.71 -1.59
N ALA A 56 1.98 -9.01 -2.23
CA ALA A 56 3.29 -8.72 -1.67
C ALA A 56 3.20 -7.82 -0.42
N SER A 57 2.28 -6.86 -0.38
CA SER A 57 2.04 -6.00 0.78
C SER A 57 1.47 -6.78 1.97
N VAL A 58 0.49 -7.65 1.73
CA VAL A 58 -0.05 -8.59 2.74
C VAL A 58 1.08 -9.46 3.28
N ALA A 59 1.86 -10.09 2.40
CA ALA A 59 2.98 -10.96 2.80
C ALA A 59 4.03 -10.23 3.64
N ALA A 60 4.33 -8.96 3.31
CA ALA A 60 5.25 -8.12 4.09
C ALA A 60 4.74 -7.93 5.53
N PHE A 61 3.48 -7.54 5.71
CA PHE A 61 2.93 -7.32 7.05
C PHE A 61 2.70 -8.62 7.83
N VAL A 62 2.34 -9.73 7.16
CA VAL A 62 2.33 -11.07 7.79
C VAL A 62 3.73 -11.42 8.30
N ARG A 63 4.78 -11.20 7.48
CA ARG A 63 6.17 -11.43 7.91
C ARG A 63 6.52 -10.58 9.13
N LEU A 64 6.10 -9.33 9.19
CA LEU A 64 6.32 -8.48 10.36
C LEU A 64 5.62 -9.03 11.60
N ALA A 65 4.35 -9.45 11.47
CA ALA A 65 3.58 -10.04 12.56
C ALA A 65 4.24 -11.30 13.14
N LEU A 66 4.80 -12.15 12.27
CA LEU A 66 5.52 -13.36 12.69
C LEU A 66 6.86 -13.03 13.36
N ARG A 67 7.61 -12.05 12.85
CA ARG A 67 8.97 -11.74 13.31
C ARG A 67 9.05 -10.81 14.51
N ARG A 68 8.02 -9.98 14.75
CA ARG A 68 8.02 -8.94 15.80
C ARG A 68 6.74 -8.98 16.63
N ALA A 69 6.83 -9.53 17.84
CA ALA A 69 5.70 -9.58 18.77
C ALA A 69 5.15 -8.18 19.12
N ASP A 70 6.05 -7.20 19.29
CA ASP A 70 5.69 -5.81 19.60
C ASP A 70 4.88 -5.10 18.51
N ASP A 71 5.13 -5.43 17.25
CA ASP A 71 4.43 -4.83 16.11
C ASP A 71 3.30 -5.73 15.60
N ARG A 72 3.12 -6.93 16.19
CA ARG A 72 2.21 -7.97 15.71
C ARG A 72 0.77 -7.49 15.63
N ALA A 73 0.29 -6.79 16.66
CA ALA A 73 -1.09 -6.34 16.71
C ALA A 73 -1.43 -5.40 15.55
N PHE A 74 -0.56 -4.41 15.30
CA PHE A 74 -0.67 -3.51 14.15
C PHE A 74 -0.46 -4.24 12.82
N ALA A 75 0.56 -5.10 12.72
CA ALA A 75 0.89 -5.78 11.48
C ALA A 75 -0.23 -6.72 11.00
N VAL A 76 -0.96 -7.37 11.91
CA VAL A 76 -2.15 -8.16 11.56
C VAL A 76 -3.26 -7.27 11.02
N LEU A 77 -3.52 -6.10 11.62
CA LEU A 77 -4.50 -5.14 11.11
C LEU A 77 -4.12 -4.60 9.73
N ALA A 78 -2.84 -4.27 9.52
CA ALA A 78 -2.34 -3.82 8.22
C ALA A 78 -2.45 -4.92 7.16
N ALA A 79 -2.07 -6.17 7.50
CA ALA A 79 -2.24 -7.31 6.60
C ALA A 79 -3.71 -7.56 6.25
N ALA A 80 -4.61 -7.46 7.24
CA ALA A 80 -6.05 -7.60 7.01
C ALA A 80 -6.61 -6.49 6.11
N LEU A 81 -6.18 -5.25 6.29
CA LEU A 81 -6.56 -4.12 5.44
C LEU A 81 -6.21 -4.38 3.97
N PHE A 82 -4.96 -4.74 3.67
CA PHE A 82 -4.54 -5.01 2.30
C PHE A 82 -5.15 -6.30 1.74
N ALA A 83 -5.42 -7.30 2.58
CA ALA A 83 -6.16 -8.48 2.15
C ALA A 83 -7.61 -8.14 1.78
N CYS A 84 -8.25 -7.20 2.48
CA CYS A 84 -9.58 -6.72 2.10
C CYS A 84 -9.55 -5.95 0.77
N MET A 85 -8.52 -5.13 0.55
CA MET A 85 -8.32 -4.48 -0.76
C MET A 85 -8.10 -5.50 -1.88
N LEU A 86 -7.31 -6.55 -1.63
CA LEU A 86 -7.09 -7.63 -2.60
C LEU A 86 -8.38 -8.34 -2.97
N LEU A 87 -9.19 -8.72 -1.97
CA LEU A 87 -10.48 -9.37 -2.22
C LEU A 87 -11.46 -8.47 -2.96
N ARG A 88 -11.37 -7.15 -2.77
CA ARG A 88 -12.15 -6.17 -3.52
C ARG A 88 -11.70 -6.09 -4.97
N GLU A 89 -10.39 -6.15 -5.24
CA GLU A 89 -9.86 -6.16 -6.61
C GLU A 89 -10.22 -7.44 -7.35
N MET A 90 -10.26 -8.56 -6.63
CA MET A 90 -10.70 -9.84 -7.19
C MET A 90 -12.23 -9.98 -7.25
N ASP A 91 -13.01 -8.90 -7.18
CA ASP A 91 -14.47 -9.00 -7.05
C ASP A 91 -15.11 -9.68 -8.25
N GLU A 92 -14.72 -9.33 -9.48
CA GLU A 92 -15.19 -9.95 -10.71
C GLU A 92 -14.85 -11.44 -10.77
N ALA A 93 -13.65 -11.83 -10.34
CA ALA A 93 -13.25 -13.24 -10.25
C ALA A 93 -14.04 -14.01 -9.18
N LEU A 94 -14.35 -13.37 -8.04
CA LEU A 94 -15.13 -13.96 -6.96
C LEU A 94 -16.63 -14.03 -7.29
N ASP A 95 -17.10 -13.14 -8.15
CA ASP A 95 -18.48 -13.11 -8.64
C ASP A 95 -18.83 -14.32 -9.52
N LEU A 96 -17.83 -15.04 -10.03
CA LEU A 96 -18.00 -16.36 -10.65
C LEU A 96 -18.57 -17.41 -9.69
N ILE A 97 -18.36 -17.25 -8.37
CA ILE A 97 -18.90 -18.14 -7.34
C ILE A 97 -20.33 -17.71 -6.99
N ALA A 98 -20.50 -16.43 -6.65
CA ALA A 98 -21.80 -15.82 -6.40
C ALA A 98 -21.67 -14.30 -6.53
N HIS A 99 -22.70 -13.64 -7.06
CA HIS A 99 -22.67 -12.18 -7.23
C HIS A 99 -22.48 -11.45 -5.89
N GLY A 100 -21.45 -10.60 -5.80
CA GLY A 100 -21.03 -9.90 -4.60
C GLY A 100 -20.38 -10.79 -3.53
N PHE A 101 -19.87 -11.98 -3.90
CA PHE A 101 -19.32 -12.95 -2.96
C PHE A 101 -18.16 -12.37 -2.14
N TRP A 102 -17.35 -11.49 -2.73
CA TRP A 102 -16.20 -10.85 -2.08
C TRP A 102 -16.54 -10.17 -0.74
N LYS A 103 -17.79 -9.73 -0.55
CA LYS A 103 -18.24 -9.06 0.68
C LYS A 103 -18.16 -9.96 1.91
N TYR A 104 -18.43 -11.26 1.75
CA TYR A 104 -18.43 -12.22 2.86
C TYR A 104 -17.03 -12.46 3.45
N PRO A 105 -15.99 -12.85 2.67
CA PRO A 105 -14.64 -13.01 3.20
C PRO A 105 -14.07 -11.69 3.71
N VAL A 106 -14.37 -10.55 3.08
CA VAL A 106 -13.99 -9.22 3.59
C VAL A 106 -14.60 -8.97 4.98
N ALA A 107 -15.90 -9.22 5.17
CA ALA A 107 -16.55 -9.04 6.46
C ALA A 107 -15.92 -9.93 7.55
N VAL A 108 -15.63 -11.19 7.23
CA VAL A 108 -14.96 -12.12 8.15
C VAL A 108 -13.56 -11.61 8.52
N LEU A 109 -12.78 -11.13 7.55
CA LEU A 109 -11.45 -10.59 7.80
C LEU A 109 -11.48 -9.34 8.68
N ILE A 110 -12.38 -8.40 8.40
CA ILE A 110 -12.53 -7.17 9.18
C ILE A 110 -12.94 -7.50 10.62
N ILE A 111 -14.01 -8.29 10.80
CA ILE A 111 -14.52 -8.64 12.13
C ILE A 111 -13.47 -9.44 12.91
N GLY A 112 -12.86 -10.45 12.27
CA GLY A 112 -11.86 -11.30 12.90
C GLY A 112 -10.60 -10.54 13.32
N SER A 113 -10.06 -9.70 12.44
CA SER A 113 -8.85 -8.91 12.71
C SER A 113 -9.08 -7.84 13.78
N LEU A 114 -10.23 -7.15 13.76
CA LEU A 114 -10.60 -6.17 14.77
C LEU A 114 -10.88 -6.83 16.12
N ALA A 115 -11.63 -7.94 16.16
CA ALA A 115 -11.90 -8.68 17.40
C ALA A 115 -10.63 -9.29 18.01
N TRP A 116 -9.66 -9.67 17.19
CA TRP A 116 -8.35 -10.11 17.67
C TRP A 116 -7.51 -8.94 18.19
N ALA A 117 -7.43 -7.84 17.45
CA ALA A 117 -6.63 -6.67 17.84
C ALA A 117 -7.22 -5.91 19.04
N SER A 118 -8.53 -5.93 19.24
CA SER A 118 -9.19 -5.26 20.37
C SER A 118 -8.79 -5.84 21.73
N ARG A 119 -8.42 -7.13 21.77
CA ARG A 119 -7.90 -7.79 22.98
C ARG A 119 -6.60 -7.16 23.50
N ASP A 120 -5.81 -6.57 22.61
CA ASP A 120 -4.48 -6.04 22.90
C ASP A 120 -4.26 -4.65 22.26
N TRP A 121 -5.31 -3.81 22.19
CA TRP A 121 -5.26 -2.51 21.49
C TRP A 121 -4.16 -1.57 22.01
N ARG A 122 -3.84 -1.67 23.31
CA ARG A 122 -2.74 -0.93 23.96
C ARG A 122 -1.37 -1.25 23.38
N ARG A 123 -1.21 -2.42 22.75
CA ARG A 123 0.01 -2.82 22.01
C ARG A 123 -0.06 -2.45 20.54
N ALA A 124 -1.26 -2.41 19.95
CA ALA A 124 -1.45 -1.97 18.57
C ALA A 124 -1.13 -0.47 18.39
N MET A 125 -1.57 0.37 19.34
CA MET A 125 -1.46 1.82 19.21
C MET A 125 -0.01 2.33 19.09
N PRO A 126 0.95 1.93 19.94
CA PRO A 126 2.33 2.39 19.81
C PRO A 126 3.00 1.94 18.50
N ALA A 127 2.65 0.75 17.99
CA ALA A 127 3.15 0.24 16.72
C ALA A 127 2.57 1.01 15.53
N LEU A 128 1.28 1.32 15.57
CA LEU A 128 0.62 2.17 14.57
C LEU A 128 1.21 3.58 14.55
N VAL A 129 1.34 4.24 15.70
CA VAL A 129 1.93 5.58 15.78
C VAL A 129 3.35 5.56 15.23
N ARG A 130 4.17 4.57 15.62
CA ARG A 130 5.53 4.40 15.10
C ARG A 130 5.55 4.20 13.59
N PHE A 131 4.59 3.48 13.02
CA PHE A 131 4.45 3.36 11.58
C PHE A 131 4.12 4.72 10.95
N LEU A 132 3.09 5.42 11.44
CA LEU A 132 2.59 6.68 10.86
C LEU A 132 3.62 7.82 10.86
N VAL A 133 4.47 7.91 11.90
CA VAL A 133 5.53 8.93 11.97
C VAL A 133 6.80 8.55 11.18
N SER A 134 6.86 7.33 10.65
CA SER A 134 8.00 6.87 9.86
C SER A 134 7.91 7.36 8.41
N ARG A 135 9.06 7.48 7.74
CA ARG A 135 9.08 7.82 6.29
C ARG A 135 8.24 6.84 5.45
N PRO A 136 8.32 5.50 5.63
CA PRO A 136 7.41 4.58 4.96
C PRO A 136 5.93 4.84 5.28
N GLY A 137 5.59 5.25 6.51
CA GLY A 137 4.24 5.63 6.88
C GLY A 137 3.70 6.80 6.07
N THR A 138 4.51 7.86 5.86
CA THR A 138 4.12 8.97 4.99
C THR A 138 3.88 8.52 3.56
N VAL A 139 4.77 7.68 3.01
CA VAL A 139 4.64 7.11 1.67
C VAL A 139 3.38 6.25 1.55
N MET A 140 3.06 5.46 2.58
CA MET A 140 1.82 4.68 2.65
C MET A 140 0.59 5.59 2.61
N THR A 141 0.56 6.65 3.42
CA THR A 141 -0.55 7.60 3.44
C THR A 141 -0.76 8.24 2.08
N ILE A 142 0.31 8.64 1.38
CA ILE A 142 0.21 9.17 0.02
C ILE A 142 -0.40 8.13 -0.91
N GLY A 143 0.08 6.88 -0.88
CA GLY A 143 -0.46 5.79 -1.70
C GLY A 143 -1.95 5.51 -1.43
N LEU A 144 -2.35 5.46 -0.16
CA LEU A 144 -3.74 5.28 0.25
C LEU A 144 -4.62 6.46 -0.17
N VAL A 145 -4.14 7.70 -0.06
CA VAL A 145 -4.90 8.88 -0.50
C VAL A 145 -5.07 8.88 -2.03
N LEU A 146 -4.01 8.51 -2.76
CA LEU A 146 -4.08 8.35 -4.22
C LEU A 146 -5.11 7.29 -4.62
N LEU A 147 -5.07 6.12 -3.97
CA LEU A 147 -5.95 4.99 -4.27
C LEU A 147 -7.40 5.19 -3.84
N LEU A 148 -7.65 5.77 -2.66
CA LEU A 148 -9.01 5.81 -2.09
C LEU A 148 -9.77 7.06 -2.48
N PHE A 149 -9.06 8.15 -2.78
CA PHE A 149 -9.69 9.44 -3.07
C PHE A 149 -9.37 9.91 -4.48
N TYR A 150 -8.10 10.05 -4.83
CA TYR A 150 -7.73 10.69 -6.10
C TYR A 150 -8.14 9.84 -7.31
N SER A 151 -7.89 8.53 -7.32
CA SER A 151 -8.31 7.64 -8.40
C SER A 151 -9.82 7.67 -8.61
N ARG A 152 -10.60 7.73 -7.52
CA ARG A 152 -12.08 7.79 -7.58
C ARG A 152 -12.58 9.11 -8.13
N LEU A 153 -11.95 10.23 -7.74
CA LEU A 153 -12.31 11.54 -8.25
C LEU A 153 -11.96 11.68 -9.74
N ILE A 154 -10.78 11.23 -10.15
CA ILE A 154 -10.39 11.25 -11.56
C ILE A 154 -11.14 10.19 -12.36
N GLY A 155 -11.62 9.11 -11.75
CA GLY A 155 -12.43 8.04 -12.36
C GLY A 155 -13.93 8.36 -12.48
N MET A 156 -14.40 9.55 -12.10
CA MET A 156 -15.82 9.88 -12.20
C MET A 156 -16.28 9.98 -13.66
N THR A 157 -17.29 9.22 -14.06
CA THR A 157 -17.86 9.29 -15.42
C THR A 157 -18.32 10.70 -15.77
N SER A 158 -18.97 11.41 -14.83
CA SER A 158 -19.46 12.78 -15.02
C SER A 158 -18.37 13.80 -15.38
N LEU A 159 -17.15 13.61 -14.84
CA LEU A 159 -16.01 14.47 -15.14
C LEU A 159 -15.63 14.37 -16.62
N TRP A 160 -15.52 13.13 -17.12
CA TRP A 160 -15.08 12.87 -18.50
C TRP A 160 -16.16 13.10 -19.53
N THR A 161 -17.43 12.76 -19.24
CA THR A 161 -18.54 13.09 -20.15
C THR A 161 -18.71 14.60 -20.25
N GLY A 162 -18.49 15.35 -19.15
CA GLY A 162 -18.50 16.81 -19.17
C GLY A 162 -17.33 17.42 -19.95
N LEU A 163 -16.14 16.80 -19.88
CA LEU A 163 -14.93 17.27 -20.57
C LEU A 163 -14.92 16.94 -22.06
N LEU A 164 -15.33 15.71 -22.43
CA LEU A 164 -15.20 15.18 -23.79
C LEU A 164 -16.50 15.26 -24.61
N GLY A 165 -17.65 15.45 -23.96
CA GLY A 165 -18.96 15.52 -24.63
C GLY A 165 -19.21 14.31 -25.53
N ASP A 166 -19.58 14.56 -26.78
CA ASP A 166 -19.88 13.54 -27.79
C ASP A 166 -18.66 12.67 -28.17
N GLN A 167 -17.44 13.08 -27.81
CA GLN A 167 -16.21 12.30 -28.04
C GLN A 167 -15.85 11.40 -26.85
N TYR A 168 -16.74 11.25 -25.87
CA TYR A 168 -16.49 10.41 -24.70
C TYR A 168 -16.39 8.92 -25.09
N ILE A 169 -15.24 8.33 -24.77
CA ILE A 169 -15.00 6.89 -24.89
C ILE A 169 -14.57 6.38 -23.52
N ARG A 170 -15.29 5.36 -23.01
CA ARG A 170 -15.10 4.80 -21.66
C ARG A 170 -13.66 4.38 -21.37
N VAL A 171 -12.95 3.89 -22.38
CA VAL A 171 -11.55 3.46 -22.29
C VAL A 171 -10.62 4.54 -21.74
N PHE A 172 -10.80 5.81 -22.11
CA PHE A 172 -9.95 6.90 -21.59
C PHE A 172 -10.08 7.04 -20.08
N LYS A 173 -11.33 7.05 -19.60
CA LYS A 173 -11.63 7.11 -18.16
C LYS A 173 -11.00 5.91 -17.44
N ASN A 174 -11.28 4.70 -17.91
CA ASN A 174 -10.77 3.48 -17.29
C ASN A 174 -9.24 3.47 -17.25
N THR A 175 -8.56 3.78 -18.36
CA THR A 175 -7.10 3.80 -18.40
C THR A 175 -6.51 4.77 -17.36
N ILE A 176 -7.09 5.96 -17.19
CA ILE A 176 -6.62 6.94 -16.20
C ILE A 176 -6.94 6.49 -14.77
N GLU A 177 -8.14 5.97 -14.52
CA GLU A 177 -8.53 5.42 -13.21
C GLU A 177 -7.58 4.29 -12.81
N GLU A 178 -7.42 3.28 -13.67
CA GLU A 178 -6.61 2.09 -13.39
C GLU A 178 -5.12 2.37 -13.24
N THR A 179 -4.56 3.25 -14.06
CA THR A 179 -3.14 3.65 -13.90
C THR A 179 -2.91 4.45 -12.62
N THR A 180 -3.92 5.22 -12.19
CA THR A 180 -3.87 5.97 -10.93
C THR A 180 -4.02 5.05 -9.73
N GLU A 181 -4.91 4.05 -9.78
CA GLU A 181 -5.04 3.00 -8.76
C GLU A 181 -3.72 2.22 -8.61
N LEU A 182 -3.13 1.78 -9.73
CA LEU A 182 -1.84 1.10 -9.74
C LEU A 182 -0.70 1.98 -9.19
N LEU A 183 -0.71 3.28 -9.46
CA LEU A 183 0.26 4.19 -8.85
C LEU A 183 0.10 4.21 -7.32
N GLY A 184 -1.14 4.28 -6.82
CA GLY A 184 -1.45 4.17 -5.39
C GLY A 184 -0.90 2.87 -4.79
N TYR A 185 -1.15 1.73 -5.44
CA TYR A 185 -0.63 0.42 -5.03
C TYR A 185 0.90 0.33 -5.07
N THR A 186 1.55 1.00 -6.03
CA THR A 186 3.01 1.07 -6.13
C THR A 186 3.61 1.72 -4.87
N PHE A 187 3.02 2.82 -4.41
CA PHE A 187 3.42 3.50 -3.18
C PHE A 187 3.16 2.65 -1.93
N ILE A 188 2.00 1.99 -1.87
CA ILE A 188 1.63 1.07 -0.78
C ILE A 188 2.65 -0.07 -0.66
N LEU A 189 3.03 -0.69 -1.79
CA LEU A 189 4.02 -1.76 -1.80
C LEU A 189 5.39 -1.28 -1.33
N ALA A 190 5.87 -0.16 -1.88
CA ALA A 190 7.16 0.41 -1.51
C ALA A 190 7.22 0.74 -0.01
N ALA A 191 6.13 1.32 0.54
CA ALA A 191 6.01 1.58 1.97
C ALA A 191 5.97 0.30 2.81
N SER A 192 5.19 -0.71 2.40
CA SER A 192 5.07 -2.00 3.09
C SER A 192 6.42 -2.70 3.18
N VAL A 193 7.09 -2.89 2.06
CA VAL A 193 8.39 -3.56 2.00
C VAL A 193 9.46 -2.75 2.73
N GLY A 194 9.48 -1.42 2.52
CA GLY A 194 10.45 -0.53 3.16
C GLY A 194 10.34 -0.53 4.69
N TYR A 195 9.13 -0.43 5.21
CA TYR A 195 8.88 -0.47 6.66
C TYR A 195 9.26 -1.82 7.26
N VAL A 196 8.78 -2.91 6.67
CA VAL A 196 9.02 -4.26 7.19
C VAL A 196 10.51 -4.61 7.14
N ALA A 197 11.21 -4.25 6.05
CA ALA A 197 12.65 -4.47 5.94
C ALA A 197 13.43 -3.72 7.04
N GLN A 198 13.07 -2.46 7.33
CA GLN A 198 13.66 -1.68 8.43
C GLN A 198 13.41 -2.36 9.78
N ARG A 199 12.14 -2.68 10.08
CA ARG A 199 11.74 -3.27 11.36
C ARG A 199 12.31 -4.66 11.60
N VAL A 200 12.42 -5.49 10.57
CA VAL A 200 12.99 -6.85 10.70
C VAL A 200 14.51 -6.81 10.86
N ARG A 201 15.20 -5.82 10.27
CA ARG A 201 16.67 -5.68 10.37
C ARG A 201 17.16 -5.03 11.67
N GLU A 202 16.31 -4.27 12.37
CA GLU A 202 16.71 -3.64 13.65
C GLU A 202 17.21 -4.65 14.70
N PRO A 203 18.46 -4.55 15.19
CA PRO A 203 18.97 -5.48 16.20
C PRO A 203 18.21 -5.31 17.53
N LEU A 204 17.86 -6.44 18.17
CA LEU A 204 17.15 -6.47 19.46
C LEU A 204 17.87 -5.67 20.57
N THR A 205 19.19 -5.48 20.44
CA THR A 205 20.06 -4.78 21.40
C THR A 205 19.95 -3.26 21.32
N ALA A 206 19.84 -2.67 20.13
CA ALA A 206 19.63 -1.23 19.95
C ALA A 206 18.30 -0.77 20.57
N ARG A 207 17.32 -1.68 20.58
CA ARG A 207 16.00 -1.50 21.21
C ARG A 207 16.05 -1.49 22.74
N LYS A 208 16.84 -2.35 23.40
CA LYS A 208 16.96 -2.30 24.87
C LYS A 208 17.51 -0.95 25.33
N ARG A 209 18.48 -0.38 24.61
CA ARG A 209 19.01 0.97 24.87
C ARG A 209 17.96 2.06 24.69
N ALA A 210 17.22 2.07 23.58
CA ALA A 210 16.18 3.08 23.35
C ALA A 210 15.04 3.03 24.40
N VAL A 211 14.65 1.82 24.84
CA VAL A 211 13.65 1.65 25.92
C VAL A 211 14.22 2.09 27.27
N HIS A 212 15.49 1.81 27.57
CA HIS A 212 16.15 2.24 28.81
C HIS A 212 16.38 3.76 28.86
N GLU A 213 16.75 4.37 27.73
CA GLU A 213 16.92 5.83 27.60
C GLU A 213 15.58 6.56 27.72
N ALA A 214 14.51 6.04 27.12
CA ALA A 214 13.16 6.59 27.27
C ALA A 214 12.64 6.46 28.72
N ALA A 215 12.90 5.34 29.39
CA ALA A 215 12.56 5.14 30.80
C ALA A 215 13.40 6.02 31.74
N GLY A 216 14.68 6.24 31.43
CA GLY A 216 15.57 7.12 32.19
C GLY A 216 15.25 8.61 32.02
N MET A 217 14.71 9.03 30.88
CA MET A 217 14.23 10.41 30.67
C MET A 217 12.93 10.72 31.44
N GLN A 218 12.07 9.73 31.68
CA GLN A 218 10.87 9.89 32.51
C GLN A 218 11.15 9.93 34.02
N GLN A 219 12.36 9.61 34.46
CA GLN A 219 12.75 9.57 35.88
C GLN A 219 13.59 10.77 36.35
N ARG A 220 13.87 11.76 35.47
CA ARG A 220 14.50 13.00 35.91
C ARG A 220 13.43 13.95 36.46
N PRO A 221 13.37 14.21 37.78
CA PRO A 221 12.57 15.31 38.28
C PRO A 221 13.20 16.62 37.76
N LEU A 222 12.35 17.57 37.40
CA LEU A 222 12.73 18.97 37.17
C LEU A 222 13.31 19.58 38.46
#